data_AF-A0A6B2VJB3-F1
#
_entry.id   AF-A0A6B2VJB3-F1
#
_cell.length_a   1.000
_cell.length_b   1.000
_cell.length_c   1.000
_cell.angle_alpha   90.00
_cell.angle_beta   90.00
_cell.angle_gamma   90.00
#
_symmetry.space_group_name_H-M   'P 1'
#
loop_
_entity.id
_entity.type
_entity.pdbx_description
1 polymer ?
#
loop_
_entity_poly.entity_id
_entity_poly.type
_entity_poly.pdbx_seq_one_letter_code
_entity_poly.pdbx_strand_id
1 'polypeptide(L)'
;MRMPAANSWPRGARAAASTAVGLLLVGGMAPQAHADSTRSQQWHLDAMHAEEMWRTSTGQGITVAVIDTGVDPANPDLKGRILDGKDLAPAERPGDEHTDYNGHGTGMAGLIVGTGAYGGGKGAFGLAPGVKILPVRMPAPSDINGFAGPSYFSKAIRYAADSGAQVINISMTERLNSPELADAVKYALSHGSLIFAGVGNDGAKGNPVEYPAATPGVVGVAAVGKNLRRTSESEFGQQVDMAAPGDEMVHACGGRTGLCKGHGTSDSTALASASAALIWSKHPTWTNNQVLRVMLNTIGAPTDGAKRNDSIGYGIVRPRIALKDPGDPGPADVYPLPDLTAAASPSPSPKSSDPKGGSGSVPDKNTPAAAATSDGGSGELWIALGAGAVVVLGGAAVAFVLVRRQRSAGRLSREQAATAATGYLNTVAYPDRAGTVTALPATGTPYAYGWTFQFDFAPYPQATTPTNASSAYVIVVPHSGATPHFPPAHLPTAQYMEMCAAGVQPSVKSS
;
A
#
# COMPACT_ATOMS: atom_id res chain seq x y z
N MET A 1 72.11 76.76 -40.97
CA MET A 1 72.73 76.46 -42.29
C MET A 1 72.35 75.02 -42.65
N ARG A 2 71.65 74.87 -43.78
CA ARG A 2 71.40 73.70 -44.65
C ARG A 2 71.42 72.25 -44.10
N MET A 3 70.33 71.55 -44.46
CA MET A 3 70.16 70.10 -44.65
C MET A 3 71.35 69.40 -45.36
N PRO A 4 71.43 68.05 -45.36
CA PRO A 4 70.72 67.31 -46.40
C PRO A 4 69.94 66.07 -45.92
N ALA A 5 68.93 65.77 -46.72
CA ALA A 5 68.13 64.56 -46.76
C ALA A 5 68.94 63.34 -47.24
N ALA A 6 68.42 62.13 -47.02
CA ALA A 6 67.83 61.32 -48.10
C ALA A 6 67.67 59.84 -47.72
N ASN A 7 66.54 59.28 -48.16
CA ASN A 7 66.34 57.92 -48.69
C ASN A 7 66.47 56.72 -47.73
N SER A 8 65.76 55.61 -47.88
CA SER A 8 64.51 55.19 -48.53
C SER A 8 64.45 53.68 -48.25
N TRP A 9 63.26 53.17 -47.96
CA TRP A 9 62.91 51.77 -47.61
C TRP A 9 63.61 50.66 -48.45
N PRO A 10 63.74 49.43 -47.91
CA PRO A 10 62.66 48.47 -48.13
C PRO A 10 62.25 47.63 -46.92
N ARG A 11 61.03 47.15 -47.05
CA ARG A 11 60.22 46.35 -46.13
C ARG A 11 60.76 44.92 -46.08
N GLY A 12 60.85 44.36 -44.87
CA GLY A 12 61.17 42.95 -44.67
C GLY A 12 61.00 42.54 -43.22
N ALA A 13 59.84 41.95 -42.93
CA ALA A 13 59.55 41.03 -41.83
C ALA A 13 60.13 41.35 -40.44
N ARG A 14 59.29 41.91 -39.55
CA ARG A 14 59.32 41.69 -38.10
C ARG A 14 58.14 42.41 -37.45
N ALA A 15 57.08 41.67 -37.15
CA ALA A 15 56.20 41.92 -36.00
C ALA A 15 55.23 40.74 -35.90
N ALA A 16 55.69 39.67 -35.26
CA ALA A 16 54.79 38.82 -34.50
C ALA A 16 54.19 39.65 -33.35
N ALA A 17 53.01 39.23 -32.91
CA ALA A 17 52.21 39.78 -31.81
C ALA A 17 51.41 41.04 -32.15
N SER A 18 50.11 40.85 -32.46
CA SER A 18 48.98 41.50 -31.77
C SER A 18 47.65 41.20 -32.47
N THR A 19 47.21 39.93 -32.44
CA THR A 19 45.83 39.54 -32.81
C THR A 19 45.35 38.45 -31.86
N ALA A 20 45.24 38.77 -30.57
CA ALA A 20 44.62 37.85 -29.60
C ALA A 20 43.99 38.56 -28.37
N VAL A 21 43.55 39.81 -28.50
CA VAL A 21 42.86 40.52 -27.38
C VAL A 21 41.50 41.12 -27.79
N GLY A 22 41.13 41.09 -29.08
CA GLY A 22 39.87 41.68 -29.58
C GLY A 22 38.68 40.72 -29.71
N LEU A 23 38.74 39.50 -29.17
CA LEU A 23 37.69 38.48 -29.34
C LEU A 23 37.29 37.79 -28.02
N LEU A 24 37.60 38.42 -26.87
CA LEU A 24 37.21 37.93 -25.53
C LEU A 24 36.10 38.77 -24.87
N LEU A 25 35.40 39.62 -25.63
CA LEU A 25 34.27 40.43 -25.13
C LEU A 25 32.91 40.08 -25.75
N VAL A 26 32.81 38.95 -26.45
CA VAL A 26 31.53 38.27 -26.66
C VAL A 26 31.54 37.03 -25.78
N GLY A 27 31.67 37.26 -24.46
CA GLY A 27 31.31 36.26 -23.48
C GLY A 27 29.83 35.99 -23.67
N GLY A 28 29.52 34.92 -24.41
CA GLY A 28 28.16 34.43 -24.53
C GLY A 28 27.57 34.36 -23.14
N MET A 29 26.39 34.98 -22.95
CA MET A 29 25.48 34.55 -21.91
C MET A 29 25.17 33.10 -22.24
N ALA A 30 26.01 32.18 -21.76
CA ALA A 30 25.57 30.82 -21.54
C ALA A 30 24.27 30.98 -20.76
N PRO A 31 23.16 30.33 -21.18
CA PRO A 31 21.97 30.30 -20.36
C PRO A 31 22.46 29.91 -18.97
N GLN A 32 22.17 30.71 -17.95
CA GLN A 32 22.34 30.24 -16.59
C GLN A 32 21.58 28.92 -16.55
N ALA A 33 22.30 27.81 -16.41
CA ALA A 33 21.69 26.54 -16.13
C ALA A 33 20.99 26.75 -14.79
N HIS A 34 19.71 27.12 -14.84
CA HIS A 34 18.85 27.08 -13.69
C HIS A 34 18.88 25.63 -13.25
N ALA A 35 19.63 25.33 -12.20
CA ALA A 35 19.54 24.03 -11.57
C ALA A 35 18.07 23.85 -11.20
N ASP A 36 17.40 22.86 -11.80
CA ASP A 36 16.00 22.57 -11.56
C ASP A 36 15.77 22.48 -10.06
N SER A 37 14.98 23.41 -9.53
CA SER A 37 14.59 23.39 -8.11
C SER A 37 13.84 22.09 -7.82
N THR A 38 13.89 21.56 -6.60
CA THR A 38 13.05 20.41 -6.21
C THR A 38 11.58 20.65 -6.57
N ARG A 39 11.10 21.88 -6.37
CA ARG A 39 9.75 22.29 -6.72
C ARG A 39 9.42 22.10 -8.21
N SER A 40 10.35 22.35 -9.14
CA SER A 40 10.10 22.15 -10.58
C SER A 40 9.98 20.67 -10.98
N GLN A 41 10.33 19.74 -10.08
CA GLN A 41 10.13 18.31 -10.28
C GLN A 41 8.78 17.82 -9.71
N GLN A 42 8.07 18.65 -8.94
CA GLN A 42 6.80 18.30 -8.27
C GLN A 42 5.59 18.61 -9.16
N TRP A 43 5.49 17.91 -10.29
CA TRP A 43 4.45 18.15 -11.31
C TRP A 43 3.02 18.17 -10.75
N HIS A 44 2.74 17.37 -9.72
CA HIS A 44 1.43 17.26 -9.10
C HIS A 44 0.97 18.57 -8.47
N LEU A 45 1.89 19.36 -7.90
CA LEU A 45 1.60 20.68 -7.36
C LEU A 45 1.29 21.70 -8.47
N ASP A 46 1.93 21.56 -9.63
CA ASP A 46 1.61 22.40 -10.81
C ASP A 46 0.22 22.03 -11.36
N ALA A 47 -0.05 20.74 -11.53
CA ALA A 47 -1.33 20.24 -12.00
C ALA A 47 -2.50 20.63 -11.08
N MET A 48 -2.25 20.71 -9.77
CA MET A 48 -3.25 21.15 -8.78
C MET A 48 -3.31 22.67 -8.59
N HIS A 49 -2.40 23.44 -9.18
CA HIS A 49 -2.25 24.89 -8.96
C HIS A 49 -1.97 25.26 -7.49
N ALA A 50 -1.03 24.57 -6.84
CA ALA A 50 -0.75 24.71 -5.42
C ALA A 50 -0.40 26.15 -4.98
N GLU A 51 0.40 26.87 -5.77
CA GLU A 51 0.78 28.25 -5.44
C GLU A 51 -0.41 29.22 -5.39
N GLU A 52 -1.41 29.00 -6.24
CA GLU A 52 -2.66 29.77 -6.21
C GLU A 52 -3.48 29.40 -4.97
N MET A 53 -3.55 28.11 -4.65
CA MET A 53 -4.29 27.61 -3.49
C MET A 53 -3.71 28.11 -2.16
N TRP A 54 -2.39 28.14 -2.02
CA TRP A 54 -1.72 28.58 -0.78
C TRP A 54 -1.99 30.03 -0.41
N ARG A 55 -2.38 30.88 -1.37
CA ARG A 55 -2.85 32.24 -1.10
C ARG A 55 -4.20 32.28 -0.39
N THR A 56 -4.97 31.20 -0.51
CA THR A 56 -6.33 31.06 0.04
C THR A 56 -6.36 30.20 1.31
N SER A 57 -5.65 29.08 1.29
CA SER A 57 -5.55 28.13 2.40
C SER A 57 -4.23 27.37 2.31
N THR A 58 -3.57 27.18 3.45
CA THR A 58 -2.45 26.24 3.57
C THR A 58 -2.82 25.04 4.44
N GLY A 59 -4.07 24.90 4.87
CA GLY A 59 -4.50 23.83 5.77
C GLY A 59 -4.25 24.11 7.27
N GLN A 60 -4.05 25.37 7.65
CA GLN A 60 -3.83 25.76 9.05
C GLN A 60 -5.02 25.38 9.94
N GLY A 61 -4.74 24.92 11.16
CA GLY A 61 -5.75 24.50 12.14
C GLY A 61 -6.31 23.10 11.89
N ILE A 62 -5.83 22.39 10.86
CA ILE A 62 -6.20 21.01 10.58
C ILE A 62 -5.08 20.07 11.00
N THR A 63 -5.46 19.01 11.70
CA THR A 63 -4.63 17.86 12.04
C THR A 63 -4.96 16.71 11.10
N VAL A 64 -3.95 16.17 10.44
CA VAL A 64 -4.03 14.95 9.63
C VAL A 64 -3.29 13.84 10.37
N ALA A 65 -3.98 12.77 10.75
CA ALA A 65 -3.33 11.57 11.24
C ALA A 65 -2.71 10.80 10.07
N VAL A 66 -1.44 10.41 10.20
CA VAL A 66 -0.73 9.57 9.23
C VAL A 66 -0.50 8.22 9.87
N ILE A 67 -1.37 7.26 9.51
CA ILE A 67 -1.27 5.86 9.95
C ILE A 67 -0.33 5.15 8.97
N ASP A 68 0.93 5.01 9.37
CA ASP A 68 2.02 4.54 8.50
C ASP A 68 3.19 3.98 9.31
N THR A 69 4.39 3.93 8.74
CA THR A 69 5.64 3.37 9.28
C THR A 69 6.34 4.24 10.33
N GLY A 70 5.72 5.34 10.76
CA GLY A 70 6.29 6.40 11.59
C GLY A 70 6.58 7.67 10.77
N VAL A 71 6.97 8.77 11.43
CA VAL A 71 7.33 10.02 10.73
C VAL A 71 8.54 10.67 11.38
N ASP A 72 9.66 10.78 10.65
CA ASP A 72 10.88 11.42 11.14
C ASP A 72 10.73 12.97 11.19
N PRO A 73 10.64 13.59 12.38
CA PRO A 73 10.51 15.03 12.50
C PRO A 73 11.84 15.78 12.28
N ALA A 74 12.97 15.07 12.21
CA ALA A 74 14.28 15.66 11.95
C ALA A 74 14.44 16.09 10.49
N ASN A 75 13.56 15.63 9.59
CA ASN A 75 13.53 16.10 8.22
C ASN A 75 13.29 17.63 8.19
N PRO A 76 14.19 18.44 7.58
CA PRO A 76 14.05 19.89 7.54
C PRO A 76 12.75 20.39 6.91
N ASP A 77 12.20 19.66 5.93
CA ASP A 77 10.93 20.00 5.27
C ASP A 77 9.70 19.71 6.14
N LEU A 78 9.84 19.02 7.28
CA LEU A 78 8.75 18.69 8.20
C LEU A 78 8.82 19.50 9.52
N LYS A 79 9.81 20.38 9.65
CA LYS A 79 10.12 21.05 10.91
C LYS A 79 8.91 21.83 11.44
N GLY A 80 8.52 21.51 12.67
CA GLY A 80 7.40 22.15 13.36
C GLY A 80 6.02 21.76 12.82
N ARG A 81 5.91 20.69 12.01
CA ARG A 81 4.64 20.17 11.51
C ARG A 81 4.19 18.88 12.19
N ILE A 82 5.12 18.12 12.75
CA ILE A 82 4.84 16.81 13.37
C ILE A 82 4.49 17.00 14.84
N LEU A 83 3.39 16.39 15.29
CA LEU A 83 2.94 16.32 16.68
C LEU A 83 3.43 15.02 17.33
N ASP A 84 3.38 14.96 18.65
CA ASP A 84 3.48 13.69 19.38
C ASP A 84 2.29 12.79 19.02
N GLY A 85 2.52 11.49 18.94
CA GLY A 85 1.56 10.56 18.37
C GLY A 85 1.51 9.22 19.07
N LYS A 86 1.30 8.14 18.30
CA LYS A 86 1.20 6.79 18.86
C LYS A 86 2.07 5.80 18.13
N ASP A 87 2.81 5.04 18.92
CA ASP A 87 3.45 3.83 18.46
C ASP A 87 2.60 2.58 18.75
N LEU A 88 2.33 1.80 17.71
CA LEU A 88 1.68 0.49 17.75
C LEU A 88 2.63 -0.64 17.32
N ALA A 89 3.88 -0.34 16.99
CA ALA A 89 4.89 -1.37 16.76
C ALA A 89 5.14 -2.16 18.07
N PRO A 90 5.53 -3.44 17.98
CA PRO A 90 5.78 -4.23 19.18
C PRO A 90 7.01 -3.74 19.93
N ALA A 91 7.06 -3.97 21.24
CA ALA A 91 8.10 -3.45 22.13
C ALA A 91 9.53 -3.90 21.76
N GLU A 92 9.66 -5.02 21.04
CA GLU A 92 10.93 -5.53 20.52
C GLU A 92 11.47 -4.70 19.34
N ARG A 93 10.65 -3.84 18.74
CA ARG A 93 11.04 -2.89 17.70
C ARG A 93 11.33 -1.53 18.33
N PRO A 94 12.63 -1.15 18.48
CA PRO A 94 12.98 0.08 19.16
C PRO A 94 12.45 1.31 18.42
N GLY A 95 12.18 2.36 19.19
CA GLY A 95 11.71 3.65 18.69
C GLY A 95 10.32 3.99 19.21
N ASP A 96 9.74 4.97 18.55
CA ASP A 96 8.47 5.62 18.88
C ASP A 96 7.76 6.03 17.58
N GLU A 97 6.68 6.80 17.67
CA GLU A 97 5.93 7.31 16.52
C GLU A 97 6.78 8.15 15.54
N HIS A 98 7.89 8.71 16.02
CA HIS A 98 8.82 9.51 15.24
C HIS A 98 9.88 8.67 14.53
N THR A 99 9.95 7.38 14.83
CA THR A 99 10.97 6.49 14.30
C THR A 99 10.45 5.79 13.05
N ASP A 100 10.89 6.27 11.89
CA ASP A 100 10.55 5.70 10.57
C ASP A 100 11.75 5.02 9.90
N TYR A 101 11.88 3.70 10.10
CA TYR A 101 12.96 2.92 9.48
C TYR A 101 12.77 2.69 7.99
N ASN A 102 11.54 2.83 7.48
CA ASN A 102 11.21 2.59 6.08
C ASN A 102 11.38 3.86 5.25
N GLY A 103 10.97 5.00 5.81
CA GLY A 103 10.91 6.30 5.15
C GLY A 103 9.57 6.59 4.47
N HIS A 104 8.65 5.61 4.41
CA HIS A 104 7.37 5.75 3.72
C HIS A 104 6.44 6.73 4.43
N GLY A 105 6.29 6.64 5.75
CA GLY A 105 5.41 7.54 6.51
C GLY A 105 5.94 8.97 6.52
N THR A 106 7.26 9.14 6.61
CA THR A 106 7.93 10.43 6.40
C THR A 106 7.66 10.98 5.00
N GLY A 107 7.63 10.10 3.98
CA GLY A 107 7.25 10.43 2.61
C GLY A 107 5.82 10.95 2.48
N MET A 108 4.87 10.24 3.09
CA MET A 108 3.45 10.61 3.10
C MET A 108 3.25 11.95 3.82
N ALA A 109 3.89 12.14 4.98
CA ALA A 109 3.91 13.43 5.66
C ALA A 109 4.52 14.52 4.77
N GLY A 110 5.61 14.23 4.04
CA GLY A 110 6.22 15.14 3.08
C GLY A 110 5.27 15.62 1.98
N LEU A 111 4.49 14.72 1.38
CA LEU A 111 3.47 15.06 0.39
C LEU A 111 2.35 15.93 0.96
N ILE A 112 2.04 15.81 2.25
CA ILE A 112 1.02 16.62 2.92
C ILE A 112 1.59 17.98 3.35
N VAL A 113 2.67 18.01 4.13
CA VAL A 113 3.10 19.21 4.88
C VAL A 113 4.49 19.75 4.54
N GLY A 114 5.20 19.20 3.55
CA GLY A 114 6.54 19.64 3.18
C GLY A 114 6.62 21.17 3.04
N THR A 115 7.56 21.80 3.75
CA THR A 115 7.69 23.26 3.79
C THR A 115 8.71 23.81 2.78
N GLY A 116 9.42 22.93 2.07
CA GLY A 116 10.51 23.29 1.16
C GLY A 116 11.74 23.91 1.84
N ALA A 117 11.88 23.78 3.16
CA ALA A 117 12.95 24.39 3.94
C ALA A 117 14.34 23.77 3.70
N TYR A 118 14.41 22.52 3.26
CA TYR A 118 15.66 21.82 2.97
C TYR A 118 16.52 22.60 1.96
N GLY A 119 17.85 22.51 2.10
CA GLY A 119 18.79 23.13 1.16
C GLY A 119 18.67 24.65 1.04
N GLY A 120 18.17 25.34 2.06
CA GLY A 120 18.00 26.79 2.07
C GLY A 120 16.79 27.28 1.27
N GLY A 121 15.65 26.60 1.40
CA GLY A 121 14.41 26.96 0.68
C GLY A 121 14.23 26.25 -0.67
N LYS A 122 14.96 25.15 -0.90
CA LYS A 122 14.95 24.38 -2.15
C LYS A 122 14.46 22.94 -1.93
N GLY A 123 13.80 22.67 -0.81
CA GLY A 123 13.28 21.36 -0.44
C GLY A 123 12.00 20.98 -1.18
N ALA A 124 11.39 19.88 -0.77
CA ALA A 124 10.10 19.46 -1.28
C ALA A 124 8.96 20.17 -0.55
N PHE A 125 7.96 20.60 -1.33
CA PHE A 125 6.73 21.14 -0.80
C PHE A 125 5.65 20.07 -0.71
N GLY A 126 4.85 20.08 0.35
CA GLY A 126 3.61 19.34 0.44
C GLY A 126 2.43 20.18 -0.02
N LEU A 127 1.29 19.55 -0.29
CA LEU A 127 0.12 20.24 -0.80
C LEU A 127 -0.54 21.19 0.24
N ALA A 128 -0.47 20.84 1.54
CA ALA A 128 -1.07 21.58 2.65
C ALA A 128 -0.02 21.90 3.75
N PRO A 129 0.95 22.80 3.48
CA PRO A 129 2.11 23.05 4.36
C PRO A 129 1.76 23.66 5.73
N GLY A 130 0.51 24.08 5.94
CA GLY A 130 0.01 24.61 7.21
C GLY A 130 -0.55 23.56 8.17
N VAL A 131 -0.78 22.34 7.72
CA VAL A 131 -1.33 21.22 8.51
C VAL A 131 -0.37 20.78 9.61
N LYS A 132 -0.92 20.17 10.67
CA LYS A 132 -0.18 19.38 11.65
C LYS A 132 -0.36 17.88 11.39
N ILE A 133 0.72 17.12 11.47
CA ILE A 133 0.69 15.66 11.31
C ILE A 133 0.66 15.01 12.69
N LEU A 134 -0.33 14.14 12.91
CA LEU A 134 -0.37 13.21 14.04
C LEU A 134 0.18 11.85 13.55
N PRO A 135 1.43 11.48 13.85
CA PRO A 135 1.98 10.21 13.40
C PRO A 135 1.43 9.04 14.20
N VAL A 136 1.02 7.98 13.51
CA VAL A 136 0.64 6.70 14.13
C VAL A 136 1.48 5.60 13.49
N ARG A 137 2.53 5.17 14.20
CA ARG A 137 3.44 4.13 13.73
C ARG A 137 2.81 2.75 13.85
N MET A 138 2.62 2.11 12.73
CA MET A 138 2.12 0.76 12.58
C MET A 138 3.26 -0.26 12.70
N PRO A 139 2.97 -1.47 13.21
CA PRO A 139 3.94 -2.55 13.17
C PRO A 139 4.30 -2.90 11.73
N ALA A 140 5.56 -3.26 11.47
CA ALA A 140 5.94 -3.75 10.15
C ALA A 140 5.25 -5.10 9.88
N PRO A 141 4.94 -5.44 8.62
CA PRO A 141 4.31 -6.73 8.29
C PRO A 141 5.09 -7.95 8.79
N SER A 142 6.41 -7.85 8.92
CA SER A 142 7.25 -8.94 9.46
C SER A 142 7.09 -9.16 10.97
N ASP A 143 6.50 -8.20 11.67
CA ASP A 143 6.42 -8.15 13.14
C ASP A 143 5.07 -8.57 13.68
N ILE A 144 4.07 -8.69 12.80
CA ILE A 144 2.72 -9.09 13.16
C ILE A 144 2.33 -10.37 12.46
N ASN A 145 1.52 -11.18 13.16
CA ASN A 145 0.76 -12.22 12.50
C ASN A 145 -0.18 -11.56 11.48
N GLY A 146 -0.23 -12.03 10.24
CA GLY A 146 -1.06 -11.42 9.19
C GLY A 146 -2.54 -11.31 9.57
N PHE A 147 -3.05 -12.19 10.44
CA PHE A 147 -4.42 -12.12 10.97
C PHE A 147 -4.66 -10.98 11.98
N ALA A 148 -3.61 -10.38 12.52
CA ALA A 148 -3.73 -9.29 13.49
C ALA A 148 -3.85 -7.91 12.84
N GLY A 149 -3.59 -7.79 11.53
CA GLY A 149 -3.65 -6.53 10.77
C GLY A 149 -4.92 -5.71 11.04
N PRO A 150 -6.13 -6.30 10.95
CA PRO A 150 -7.35 -5.50 11.03
C PRO A 150 -7.53 -4.89 12.43
N SER A 151 -7.03 -5.59 13.46
CA SER A 151 -7.03 -5.11 14.84
C SER A 151 -6.10 -3.91 15.05
N TYR A 152 -4.98 -3.83 14.32
CA TYR A 152 -4.07 -2.69 14.38
C TYR A 152 -4.67 -1.47 13.67
N PHE A 153 -5.26 -1.64 12.48
CA PHE A 153 -5.98 -0.53 11.83
C PHE A 153 -7.11 -0.02 12.70
N SER A 154 -7.89 -0.92 13.31
CA SER A 154 -8.97 -0.55 14.23
C SER A 154 -8.48 0.31 15.41
N LYS A 155 -7.36 -0.07 16.03
CA LYS A 155 -6.73 0.69 17.13
C LYS A 155 -6.20 2.05 16.65
N ALA A 156 -5.53 2.07 15.51
CA ALA A 156 -4.96 3.28 14.94
C ALA A 156 -6.03 4.31 14.56
N ILE A 157 -7.11 3.88 13.90
CA ILE A 157 -8.24 4.73 13.50
C ILE A 157 -8.93 5.32 14.74
N ARG A 158 -9.19 4.50 15.77
CA ARG A 158 -9.78 4.98 17.02
C ARG A 158 -8.90 6.00 17.72
N TYR A 159 -7.60 5.71 17.85
CA TYR A 159 -6.64 6.64 18.46
C TYR A 159 -6.59 7.98 17.71
N ALA A 160 -6.57 7.96 16.37
CA ALA A 160 -6.54 9.17 15.58
C ALA A 160 -7.81 10.03 15.78
N ALA A 161 -8.99 9.38 15.82
CA ALA A 161 -10.25 10.05 16.11
C ALA A 161 -10.30 10.63 17.53
N ASP A 162 -9.89 9.85 18.54
CA ASP A 162 -9.84 10.28 19.95
C ASP A 162 -8.85 11.44 20.16
N SER A 163 -7.82 11.51 19.33
CA SER A 163 -6.83 12.60 19.32
C SER A 163 -7.31 13.84 18.55
N GLY A 164 -8.54 13.83 18.03
CA GLY A 164 -9.16 14.97 17.34
C GLY A 164 -8.61 15.22 15.94
N ALA A 165 -8.01 14.21 15.28
CA ALA A 165 -7.58 14.37 13.89
C ALA A 165 -8.80 14.52 12.98
N GLN A 166 -8.92 15.66 12.28
CA GLN A 166 -10.03 15.88 11.35
C GLN A 166 -9.92 15.00 10.10
N VAL A 167 -8.70 14.66 9.68
CA VAL A 167 -8.45 13.79 8.53
C VAL A 167 -7.54 12.64 8.95
N ILE A 168 -7.84 11.42 8.51
CA ILE A 168 -7.05 10.22 8.73
C ILE A 168 -6.57 9.71 7.37
N ASN A 169 -5.26 9.74 7.17
CA ASN A 169 -4.56 9.21 6.00
C ASN A 169 -4.02 7.81 6.32
N ILE A 170 -4.46 6.81 5.55
CA ILE A 170 -3.99 5.42 5.68
C ILE A 170 -3.35 4.99 4.37
N SER A 171 -2.02 5.04 4.32
CA SER A 171 -1.23 4.65 3.14
C SER A 171 -0.68 3.22 3.27
N MET A 172 -1.42 2.37 3.99
CA MET A 172 -1.11 0.95 4.19
C MET A 172 -2.37 0.14 3.94
N THR A 173 -2.19 -1.07 3.42
CA THR A 173 -3.30 -1.95 3.06
C THR A 173 -3.04 -3.37 3.52
N GLU A 174 -4.13 -4.13 3.63
CA GLU A 174 -4.10 -5.57 3.81
C GLU A 174 -5.29 -6.25 3.13
N ARG A 175 -5.28 -7.58 3.07
CA ARG A 175 -6.33 -8.35 2.39
C ARG A 175 -7.44 -8.84 3.31
N LEU A 176 -7.27 -8.69 4.63
CA LEU A 176 -8.23 -9.17 5.62
C LEU A 176 -9.14 -8.04 6.07
N ASN A 177 -10.44 -8.33 6.14
CA ASN A 177 -11.44 -7.47 6.75
C ASN A 177 -11.79 -7.97 8.16
N SER A 178 -12.42 -7.12 8.97
CA SER A 178 -13.02 -7.51 10.24
C SER A 178 -14.21 -6.61 10.61
N PRO A 179 -15.22 -7.12 11.34
CA PRO A 179 -16.26 -6.28 11.93
C PRO A 179 -15.69 -5.15 12.79
N GLU A 180 -14.62 -5.41 13.53
CA GLU A 180 -13.95 -4.42 14.40
C GLU A 180 -13.41 -3.23 13.60
N LEU A 181 -12.91 -3.47 12.38
CA LEU A 181 -12.44 -2.42 11.48
C LEU A 181 -13.60 -1.55 11.00
N ALA A 182 -14.71 -2.16 10.60
CA ALA A 182 -15.92 -1.43 10.22
C ALA A 182 -16.47 -0.57 11.37
N ASP A 183 -16.43 -1.09 12.60
CA ASP A 183 -16.84 -0.35 13.79
C ASP A 183 -15.89 0.79 14.14
N ALA A 184 -14.57 0.62 13.95
CA ALA A 184 -13.59 1.68 14.10
C ALA A 184 -13.79 2.81 13.08
N VAL A 185 -14.12 2.47 11.82
CA VAL A 185 -14.46 3.45 10.78
C VAL A 185 -15.70 4.25 11.16
N LYS A 186 -16.81 3.58 11.52
CA LYS A 186 -18.03 4.26 11.97
C LYS A 186 -17.77 5.16 13.19
N TYR A 187 -16.94 4.69 14.12
CA TYR A 187 -16.55 5.45 15.30
C TYR A 187 -15.79 6.74 14.92
N ALA A 188 -14.79 6.66 14.06
CA ALA A 188 -14.03 7.83 13.63
C ALA A 188 -14.92 8.83 12.85
N LEU A 189 -15.79 8.34 11.97
CA LEU A 189 -16.75 9.19 11.25
C LEU A 189 -17.70 9.93 12.22
N SER A 190 -18.21 9.25 13.26
CA SER A 190 -19.10 9.86 14.24
C SER A 190 -18.40 10.84 15.18
N HIS A 191 -17.08 10.72 15.34
CA HIS A 191 -16.22 11.69 16.03
C HIS A 191 -15.75 12.83 15.13
N GLY A 192 -16.25 12.89 13.89
CA GLY A 192 -16.01 13.98 12.96
C GLY A 192 -14.73 13.86 12.15
N SER A 193 -14.05 12.71 12.16
CA SER A 193 -12.92 12.45 11.28
C SER A 193 -13.38 12.06 9.87
N LEU A 194 -12.60 12.41 8.85
CA LEU A 194 -12.73 11.90 7.48
C LEU A 194 -11.57 10.96 7.16
N ILE A 195 -11.84 9.79 6.59
CA ILE A 195 -10.84 8.73 6.42
C ILE A 195 -10.57 8.50 4.94
N PHE A 196 -9.29 8.56 4.54
CA PHE A 196 -8.82 8.22 3.21
C PHE A 196 -7.86 7.05 3.30
N ALA A 197 -8.01 6.08 2.40
CA ALA A 197 -7.09 4.94 2.30
C ALA A 197 -6.76 4.61 0.84
N GLY A 198 -5.51 4.21 0.61
CA GLY A 198 -5.07 3.76 -0.72
C GLY A 198 -5.77 2.46 -1.08
N VAL A 199 -6.21 2.33 -2.33
CA VAL A 199 -6.94 1.12 -2.77
C VAL A 199 -6.04 -0.10 -2.96
N GLY A 200 -4.71 0.05 -2.92
CA GLY A 200 -3.75 -1.03 -3.11
C GLY A 200 -2.95 -0.89 -4.41
N ASN A 201 -1.86 -1.66 -4.54
CA ASN A 201 -0.85 -1.52 -5.60
C ASN A 201 -0.64 -2.83 -6.41
N ASP A 202 -1.54 -3.79 -6.30
CA ASP A 202 -1.48 -5.08 -7.02
C ASP A 202 -2.49 -5.15 -8.19
N GLY A 203 -2.91 -4.01 -8.76
CA GLY A 203 -3.88 -3.93 -9.86
C GLY A 203 -3.49 -4.69 -11.14
N ALA A 204 -2.18 -4.76 -11.44
CA ALA A 204 -1.65 -5.60 -12.53
C ALA A 204 -1.33 -7.05 -12.08
N LYS A 205 -1.48 -7.35 -10.78
CA LYS A 205 -1.08 -8.60 -10.12
C LYS A 205 -2.26 -9.25 -9.40
N GLY A 206 -3.37 -9.37 -10.12
CA GLY A 206 -4.58 -10.04 -9.64
C GLY A 206 -5.64 -9.09 -9.08
N ASN A 207 -5.32 -7.80 -8.88
CA ASN A 207 -6.26 -6.77 -8.47
C ASN A 207 -7.11 -7.22 -7.26
N PRO A 208 -6.47 -7.53 -6.11
CA PRO A 208 -7.20 -7.90 -4.92
C PRO A 208 -8.12 -6.75 -4.47
N VAL A 209 -8.99 -7.04 -3.52
CA VAL A 209 -9.73 -6.00 -2.80
C VAL A 209 -9.06 -5.87 -1.45
N GLU A 210 -8.53 -4.69 -1.15
CA GLU A 210 -7.77 -4.43 0.06
C GLU A 210 -8.47 -3.45 1.02
N TYR A 211 -8.12 -3.58 2.30
CA TYR A 211 -8.67 -2.85 3.43
C TYR A 211 -7.58 -1.97 4.05
N PRO A 212 -7.92 -0.80 4.61
CA PRO A 212 -9.28 -0.35 4.92
C PRO A 212 -10.05 0.33 3.77
N ALA A 213 -9.48 0.53 2.59
CA ALA A 213 -10.14 1.24 1.48
C ALA A 213 -11.49 0.62 1.07
N ALA A 214 -11.64 -0.70 1.10
CA ALA A 214 -12.90 -1.37 0.83
C ALA A 214 -13.89 -1.40 2.02
N THR A 215 -13.57 -0.76 3.14
CA THR A 215 -14.45 -0.70 4.31
C THR A 215 -15.48 0.42 4.13
N PRO A 216 -16.79 0.14 4.24
CA PRO A 216 -17.81 1.18 4.10
C PRO A 216 -17.57 2.38 5.01
N GLY A 217 -17.58 3.59 4.45
CA GLY A 217 -17.26 4.83 5.15
C GLY A 217 -15.80 5.29 5.04
N VAL A 218 -14.91 4.50 4.44
CA VAL A 218 -13.57 4.94 4.07
C VAL A 218 -13.59 5.42 2.62
N VAL A 219 -12.95 6.55 2.34
CA VAL A 219 -12.78 7.02 0.97
C VAL A 219 -11.62 6.29 0.32
N GLY A 220 -11.89 5.38 -0.62
CA GLY A 220 -10.88 4.65 -1.36
C GLY A 220 -10.23 5.50 -2.46
N VAL A 221 -8.91 5.64 -2.41
CA VAL A 221 -8.13 6.52 -3.31
C VAL A 221 -7.26 5.71 -4.28
N ALA A 222 -7.55 5.82 -5.58
CA ALA A 222 -6.74 5.31 -6.68
C ALA A 222 -5.64 6.29 -7.12
N ALA A 223 -4.62 5.77 -7.80
CA ALA A 223 -3.50 6.57 -8.32
C ALA A 223 -3.64 6.85 -9.82
N VAL A 224 -3.39 8.10 -10.20
CA VAL A 224 -3.26 8.53 -11.60
C VAL A 224 -1.90 9.13 -11.89
N GLY A 225 -1.44 9.00 -13.13
CA GLY A 225 -0.25 9.67 -13.63
C GLY A 225 -0.53 11.02 -14.29
N LYS A 226 0.51 11.62 -14.86
CA LYS A 226 0.46 12.91 -15.60
C LYS A 226 -0.54 12.92 -16.76
N ASN A 227 -0.82 11.74 -17.32
CA ASN A 227 -1.80 11.56 -18.40
C ASN A 227 -3.25 11.47 -17.88
N LEU A 228 -3.49 11.66 -16.58
CA LEU A 228 -4.78 11.55 -15.89
C LEU A 228 -5.42 10.16 -16.00
N ARG A 229 -4.63 9.12 -16.32
CA ARG A 229 -5.07 7.73 -16.36
C ARG A 229 -4.62 7.00 -15.10
N ARG A 230 -5.42 6.03 -14.67
CA ARG A 230 -5.07 5.09 -13.59
C ARG A 230 -3.69 4.48 -13.88
N THR A 231 -2.81 4.49 -12.88
CA THR A 231 -1.51 3.80 -12.97
C THR A 231 -1.72 2.28 -13.02
N SER A 232 -0.79 1.53 -13.59
CA SER A 232 -0.99 0.08 -13.81
C SER A 232 -1.19 -0.70 -12.51
N GLU A 233 -0.47 -0.29 -11.47
CA GLU A 233 -0.42 -0.86 -10.13
C GLU A 233 -1.66 -0.53 -9.30
N SER A 234 -2.29 0.63 -9.50
CA SER A 234 -3.44 1.02 -8.68
C SER A 234 -4.57 0.00 -8.83
N GLU A 235 -5.06 -0.54 -7.72
CA GLU A 235 -6.25 -1.39 -7.76
C GLU A 235 -7.46 -0.62 -8.31
N PHE A 236 -8.40 -1.37 -8.89
CA PHE A 236 -9.61 -0.85 -9.51
C PHE A 236 -10.81 -1.72 -9.10
N GLY A 237 -11.99 -1.11 -9.06
CA GLY A 237 -13.22 -1.80 -8.69
C GLY A 237 -14.18 -0.91 -7.92
N GLN A 238 -15.13 -1.53 -7.21
CA GLN A 238 -16.16 -0.83 -6.44
C GLN A 238 -15.58 -0.07 -5.24
N GLN A 239 -14.43 -0.49 -4.72
CA GLN A 239 -13.72 0.15 -3.61
C GLN A 239 -13.06 1.49 -3.97
N VAL A 240 -13.09 1.91 -5.24
CA VAL A 240 -12.53 3.21 -5.68
C VAL A 240 -13.60 4.30 -5.60
N ASP A 241 -13.39 5.30 -4.75
CA ASP A 241 -14.28 6.48 -4.66
C ASP A 241 -13.72 7.68 -5.41
N MET A 242 -12.41 7.87 -5.39
CA MET A 242 -11.75 8.94 -6.14
C MET A 242 -10.32 8.57 -6.49
N ALA A 243 -9.68 9.42 -7.28
CA ALA A 243 -8.26 9.33 -7.57
C ALA A 243 -7.52 10.63 -7.30
N ALA A 244 -6.20 10.52 -7.12
CA ALA A 244 -5.28 11.65 -7.04
C ALA A 244 -3.96 11.32 -7.76
N PRO A 245 -3.10 12.30 -8.03
CA PRO A 245 -1.75 12.03 -8.54
C PRO A 245 -1.01 11.04 -7.64
N GLY A 246 -0.36 10.05 -8.23
CA GLY A 246 0.41 9.03 -7.51
C GLY A 246 1.49 8.38 -8.35
N ASP A 247 1.96 9.06 -9.39
CA ASP A 247 3.02 8.58 -10.27
C ASP A 247 4.10 9.64 -10.41
N GLU A 248 5.35 9.19 -10.51
CA GLU A 248 6.54 10.06 -10.61
C GLU A 248 6.54 11.19 -9.56
N MET A 249 6.22 10.85 -8.32
CA MET A 249 6.10 11.81 -7.23
C MET A 249 7.48 12.18 -6.70
N VAL A 250 7.65 13.43 -6.28
CA VAL A 250 8.86 13.91 -5.61
C VAL A 250 8.44 14.52 -4.29
N HIS A 251 9.01 14.03 -3.19
CA HIS A 251 8.61 14.42 -1.83
C HIS A 251 9.78 14.35 -0.85
N ALA A 252 9.59 14.94 0.32
CA ALA A 252 10.55 14.86 1.41
C ALA A 252 10.65 13.41 1.94
N CYS A 253 11.83 12.98 2.37
CA CYS A 253 12.02 11.69 3.04
C CYS A 253 13.30 11.70 3.91
N GLY A 254 13.48 10.70 4.78
CA GLY A 254 14.63 10.61 5.71
C GLY A 254 16.01 10.35 5.06
N GLY A 255 16.14 10.41 3.72
CA GLY A 255 17.39 10.15 3.00
C GLY A 255 18.42 11.29 3.11
N ARG A 256 19.68 11.02 2.73
CA ARG A 256 20.80 11.99 2.78
C ARG A 256 20.56 13.28 1.99
N THR A 257 19.72 13.22 0.96
CA THR A 257 19.33 14.36 0.12
C THR A 257 18.07 15.06 0.62
N GLY A 258 17.40 14.50 1.64
CA GLY A 258 16.09 14.94 2.11
C GLY A 258 14.93 14.66 1.14
N LEU A 259 15.18 14.03 -0.02
CA LEU A 259 14.24 13.92 -1.14
C LEU A 259 14.18 12.50 -1.69
N CYS A 260 12.96 12.02 -1.96
CA CYS A 260 12.69 10.73 -2.56
C CYS A 260 11.75 10.85 -3.77
N LYS A 261 11.80 9.82 -4.61
CA LYS A 261 10.79 9.59 -5.65
C LYS A 261 9.84 8.48 -5.19
N GLY A 262 8.56 8.69 -5.37
CA GLY A 262 7.48 7.78 -4.98
C GLY A 262 6.52 7.50 -6.14
N HIS A 263 5.79 6.41 -6.02
CA HIS A 263 4.62 6.10 -6.84
C HIS A 263 3.72 5.11 -6.08
N GLY A 264 2.43 5.14 -6.37
CA GLY A 264 1.42 4.25 -5.80
C GLY A 264 0.23 5.00 -5.21
N THR A 265 -0.75 4.22 -4.77
CA THR A 265 -1.99 4.72 -4.13
C THR A 265 -1.73 5.40 -2.78
N SER A 266 -0.61 5.09 -2.12
CA SER A 266 -0.11 5.78 -0.94
C SER A 266 0.03 7.29 -1.17
N ASP A 267 0.75 7.67 -2.22
CA ASP A 267 1.02 9.06 -2.58
C ASP A 267 -0.27 9.81 -2.92
N SER A 268 -1.18 9.13 -3.61
CA SER A 268 -2.50 9.66 -3.95
C SER A 268 -3.37 9.89 -2.71
N THR A 269 -3.31 8.98 -1.74
CA THR A 269 -4.04 9.10 -0.47
C THR A 269 -3.56 10.31 0.32
N ALA A 270 -2.24 10.55 0.34
CA ALA A 270 -1.66 11.73 0.97
C ALA A 270 -2.17 13.03 0.33
N LEU A 271 -2.24 13.09 -1.01
CA LEU A 271 -2.76 14.27 -1.71
C LEU A 271 -4.28 14.46 -1.56
N ALA A 272 -5.06 13.38 -1.51
CA ALA A 272 -6.50 13.46 -1.22
C ALA A 272 -6.73 14.00 0.20
N SER A 273 -5.99 13.48 1.18
CA SER A 273 -6.01 13.95 2.58
C SER A 273 -5.63 15.42 2.71
N ALA A 274 -4.55 15.85 2.04
CA ALA A 274 -4.12 17.24 2.02
C ALA A 274 -5.16 18.16 1.33
N SER A 275 -5.82 17.67 0.28
CA SER A 275 -6.90 18.40 -0.39
C SER A 275 -8.09 18.64 0.54
N ALA A 276 -8.50 17.61 1.29
CA ALA A 276 -9.54 17.74 2.31
C ALA A 276 -9.13 18.78 3.38
N ALA A 277 -7.89 18.72 3.87
CA ALA A 277 -7.39 19.65 4.88
C ALA A 277 -7.36 21.11 4.40
N LEU A 278 -6.99 21.36 3.14
CA LEU A 278 -7.03 22.71 2.55
C LEU A 278 -8.45 23.28 2.58
N ILE A 279 -9.43 22.48 2.14
CA ILE A 279 -10.85 22.86 2.08
C ILE A 279 -11.39 23.10 3.50
N TRP A 280 -11.12 22.16 4.42
CA TRP A 280 -11.63 22.23 5.79
C TRP A 280 -11.05 23.42 6.56
N SER A 281 -9.76 23.74 6.37
CA SER A 281 -9.13 24.93 6.97
C SER A 281 -9.81 26.23 6.52
N LYS A 282 -10.27 26.29 5.27
CA LYS A 282 -11.01 27.44 4.74
C LYS A 282 -12.46 27.52 5.27
N HIS A 283 -13.02 26.37 5.63
CA HIS A 283 -14.39 26.23 6.12
C HIS A 283 -14.43 25.49 7.47
N PRO A 284 -13.91 26.10 8.55
CA PRO A 284 -13.69 25.41 9.83
C PRO A 284 -14.98 24.98 10.55
N THR A 285 -16.14 25.48 10.14
CA THR A 285 -17.45 25.11 10.69
C THR A 285 -18.11 23.94 9.97
N TRP A 286 -17.51 23.42 8.90
CA TRP A 286 -18.04 22.26 8.19
C TRP A 286 -17.70 20.95 8.91
N THR A 287 -18.56 19.96 8.70
CA THR A 287 -18.34 18.57 9.12
C THR A 287 -17.52 17.79 8.09
N ASN A 288 -17.02 16.61 8.48
CA ASN A 288 -16.41 15.63 7.57
C ASN A 288 -17.28 15.37 6.34
N ASN A 289 -18.58 15.20 6.55
CA ASN A 289 -19.57 14.96 5.51
C ASN A 289 -19.63 16.09 4.47
N GLN A 290 -19.65 17.33 4.94
CA GLN A 290 -19.71 18.51 4.09
C GLN A 290 -18.43 18.71 3.29
N VAL A 291 -17.27 18.48 3.91
CA VAL A 291 -15.97 18.54 3.21
C VAL A 291 -15.89 17.49 2.12
N LEU A 292 -16.24 16.23 2.41
CA LEU A 292 -16.24 15.17 1.40
C LEU A 292 -17.26 15.48 0.29
N ARG A 293 -18.44 16.02 0.62
CA ARG A 293 -19.43 16.39 -0.40
C ARG A 293 -18.90 17.44 -1.36
N VAL A 294 -18.25 18.49 -0.85
CA VAL A 294 -17.64 19.53 -1.69
C VAL A 294 -16.51 18.97 -2.55
N MET A 295 -15.71 18.05 -2.01
CA MET A 295 -14.70 17.35 -2.82
C MET A 295 -15.34 16.60 -4.00
N LEU A 296 -16.46 15.90 -3.77
CA LEU A 296 -17.21 15.19 -4.81
C LEU A 296 -17.91 16.14 -5.79
N ASN A 297 -18.50 17.23 -5.32
CA ASN A 297 -19.17 18.22 -6.17
C ASN A 297 -18.21 18.87 -7.18
N THR A 298 -16.95 19.04 -6.78
CA THR A 298 -15.93 19.74 -7.56
C THR A 298 -14.93 18.80 -8.24
N ILE A 299 -15.13 17.48 -8.10
CA ILE A 299 -14.22 16.45 -8.60
C ILE A 299 -14.12 16.47 -10.13
N GLY A 300 -12.95 16.11 -10.66
CA GLY A 300 -12.74 15.92 -12.09
C GLY A 300 -13.35 14.61 -12.56
N ALA A 301 -14.65 14.62 -12.85
CA ALA A 301 -15.43 13.44 -13.22
C ALA A 301 -14.89 12.70 -14.47
N PRO A 302 -15.20 11.41 -14.63
CA PRO A 302 -14.89 10.65 -15.85
C PRO A 302 -15.33 11.35 -17.14
N THR A 303 -14.48 11.29 -18.16
CA THR A 303 -14.73 11.95 -19.46
C THR A 303 -15.61 11.12 -20.40
N ASP A 304 -15.94 9.89 -20.02
CA ASP A 304 -16.83 8.97 -20.75
C ASP A 304 -18.33 9.25 -20.48
N GLY A 305 -18.65 10.26 -19.67
CA GLY A 305 -20.01 10.62 -19.29
C GLY A 305 -20.56 9.82 -18.10
N ALA A 306 -19.80 8.85 -17.57
CA ALA A 306 -20.18 8.15 -16.36
C ALA A 306 -20.01 9.06 -15.13
N LYS A 307 -20.92 8.94 -14.16
CA LYS A 307 -20.78 9.63 -12.87
C LYS A 307 -19.67 9.04 -11.99
N ARG A 308 -19.37 7.75 -12.20
CA ARG A 308 -18.35 6.97 -11.50
C ARG A 308 -17.87 5.85 -12.42
N ASN A 309 -16.59 5.51 -12.40
CA ASN A 309 -16.07 4.26 -12.97
C ASN A 309 -15.11 3.56 -12.00
N ASP A 310 -14.74 2.32 -12.30
CA ASP A 310 -13.91 1.51 -11.41
C ASP A 310 -12.44 1.93 -11.36
N SER A 311 -11.99 2.81 -12.27
CA SER A 311 -10.59 3.21 -12.37
C SER A 311 -10.25 4.44 -11.53
N ILE A 312 -11.13 5.45 -11.52
CA ILE A 312 -10.91 6.72 -10.81
C ILE A 312 -12.08 7.08 -9.89
N GLY A 313 -13.02 6.15 -9.67
CA GLY A 313 -14.21 6.41 -8.88
C GLY A 313 -15.04 7.53 -9.48
N TYR A 314 -15.49 8.46 -8.63
CA TYR A 314 -16.22 9.66 -9.02
C TYR A 314 -15.35 10.68 -9.77
N GLY A 315 -14.02 10.54 -9.75
CA GLY A 315 -13.11 11.40 -10.49
C GLY A 315 -11.79 11.69 -9.79
N ILE A 316 -11.02 12.61 -10.36
CA ILE A 316 -9.74 13.07 -9.80
C ILE A 316 -9.95 14.30 -8.91
N VAL A 317 -9.35 14.31 -7.73
CA VAL A 317 -9.46 15.40 -6.74
C VAL A 317 -8.96 16.76 -7.28
N ARG A 318 -9.73 17.84 -7.04
CA ARG A 318 -9.45 19.21 -7.54
C ARG A 318 -9.68 20.29 -6.48
N PRO A 319 -8.85 20.37 -5.42
CA PRO A 319 -9.05 21.31 -4.31
C PRO A 319 -9.14 22.77 -4.74
N ARG A 320 -8.48 23.16 -5.84
CA ARG A 320 -8.53 24.55 -6.36
C ARG A 320 -9.95 25.01 -6.71
N ILE A 321 -10.80 24.10 -7.18
CA ILE A 321 -12.18 24.41 -7.54
C ILE A 321 -13.00 24.54 -6.27
N ALA A 322 -12.89 23.59 -5.34
CA ALA A 322 -13.53 23.63 -4.03
C ALA A 322 -13.19 24.90 -3.22
N LEU A 323 -11.93 25.35 -3.24
CA LEU A 323 -11.50 26.55 -2.51
C LEU A 323 -12.06 27.86 -3.11
N LYS A 324 -12.45 27.84 -4.39
CA LYS A 324 -12.98 29.02 -5.10
C LYS A 324 -14.51 29.04 -5.12
N ASP A 325 -15.11 27.91 -5.46
CA ASP A 325 -16.55 27.72 -5.60
C ASP A 325 -16.90 26.29 -5.17
N PRO A 326 -17.13 26.08 -3.86
CA PRO A 326 -17.40 24.75 -3.31
C PRO A 326 -18.78 24.18 -3.68
N GLY A 327 -19.67 25.01 -4.22
CA GLY A 327 -21.09 24.67 -4.34
C GLY A 327 -21.76 24.49 -2.97
N ASP A 328 -22.86 23.73 -2.95
CA ASP A 328 -23.60 23.42 -1.72
C ASP A 328 -22.93 22.26 -0.96
N PRO A 329 -22.43 22.47 0.28
CA PRO A 329 -21.90 21.38 1.10
C PRO A 329 -22.98 20.38 1.55
N GLY A 330 -24.26 20.73 1.41
CA GLY A 330 -25.39 19.90 1.79
C GLY A 330 -25.51 19.68 3.31
N PRO A 331 -26.36 18.73 3.72
CA PRO A 331 -26.61 18.44 5.13
C PRO A 331 -25.37 17.88 5.84
N ALA A 332 -25.18 18.31 7.09
CA ALA A 332 -24.02 18.00 7.92
C ALA A 332 -23.98 16.55 8.44
N ASP A 333 -25.14 15.90 8.52
CA ASP A 333 -25.36 14.58 9.13
C ASP A 333 -25.50 13.44 8.11
N VAL A 334 -25.41 13.74 6.81
CA VAL A 334 -25.51 12.73 5.75
C VAL A 334 -24.12 12.43 5.19
N TYR A 335 -23.69 11.16 5.24
CA TYR A 335 -22.46 10.74 4.57
C TYR A 335 -22.64 10.76 3.04
N PRO A 336 -21.73 11.36 2.24
CA PRO A 336 -21.91 11.52 0.80
C PRO A 336 -21.81 10.24 -0.05
N LEU A 337 -21.07 9.24 0.40
CA LEU A 337 -20.89 8.00 -0.35
C LEU A 337 -22.00 6.98 0.01
N PRO A 338 -22.50 6.21 -0.97
CA PRO A 338 -23.65 5.34 -0.77
C PRO A 338 -23.34 4.05 -0.01
N ASP A 339 -22.08 3.64 0.01
CA ASP A 339 -21.55 2.42 0.64
C ASP A 339 -21.95 2.28 2.11
N LEU A 340 -21.83 3.36 2.89
CA LEU A 340 -22.16 3.35 4.32
C LEU A 340 -23.66 3.11 4.56
N THR A 341 -24.51 3.69 3.72
CA THR A 341 -25.98 3.46 3.79
C THR A 341 -26.38 2.07 3.28
N ALA A 342 -25.69 1.58 2.24
CA ALA A 342 -25.91 0.24 1.71
C ALA A 342 -25.53 -0.84 2.72
N ALA A 343 -24.42 -0.67 3.44
CA ALA A 343 -23.97 -1.58 4.49
C ALA A 343 -24.90 -1.60 5.72
N ALA A 344 -25.68 -0.54 5.94
CA ALA A 344 -26.65 -0.46 7.04
C ALA A 344 -28.01 -1.10 6.70
N SER A 345 -28.28 -1.43 5.43
CA SER A 345 -29.56 -1.99 5.00
C SER A 345 -29.58 -3.51 5.20
N PRO A 346 -30.60 -4.10 5.86
CA PRO A 346 -30.68 -5.55 6.03
C PRO A 346 -30.85 -6.24 4.66
N SER A 347 -29.98 -7.21 4.35
CA SER A 347 -30.16 -8.04 3.15
C SER A 347 -31.50 -8.79 3.20
N PRO A 348 -32.26 -8.85 2.10
CA PRO A 348 -33.49 -9.63 2.06
C PRO A 348 -33.16 -11.12 2.25
N SER A 349 -33.76 -11.75 3.26
CA SER A 349 -33.62 -13.19 3.48
C SER A 349 -34.11 -13.95 2.24
N PRO A 350 -33.38 -14.97 1.75
CA PRO A 350 -33.85 -15.77 0.62
C PRO A 350 -35.13 -16.51 1.02
N LYS A 351 -36.20 -16.32 0.23
CA LYS A 351 -37.42 -17.14 0.36
C LYS A 351 -37.08 -18.60 0.05
N SER A 352 -37.33 -19.48 1.02
CA SER A 352 -37.30 -20.93 0.85
C SER A 352 -38.22 -21.36 -0.29
N SER A 353 -37.69 -22.07 -1.28
CA SER A 353 -38.48 -22.75 -2.31
C SER A 353 -38.76 -24.19 -1.88
N ASP A 354 -40.04 -24.54 -1.77
CA ASP A 354 -40.51 -25.90 -1.48
C ASP A 354 -40.07 -26.93 -2.55
N PRO A 355 -39.82 -28.20 -2.17
CA PRO A 355 -39.35 -29.22 -3.10
C PRO A 355 -40.52 -29.84 -3.89
N LYS A 356 -40.46 -29.76 -5.23
CA LYS A 356 -41.31 -30.54 -6.12
C LYS A 356 -40.60 -31.85 -6.47
N GLY A 357 -41.20 -32.96 -6.06
CA GLY A 357 -40.74 -34.32 -6.38
C GLY A 357 -40.87 -34.66 -7.87
N GLY A 358 -40.03 -35.59 -8.31
CA GLY A 358 -40.05 -36.16 -9.65
C GLY A 358 -39.19 -37.42 -9.71
N SER A 359 -39.86 -38.56 -9.67
CA SER A 359 -39.35 -39.93 -9.76
C SER A 359 -38.70 -40.22 -11.13
N GLY A 360 -37.66 -41.06 -11.16
CA GLY A 360 -37.06 -41.61 -12.37
C GLY A 360 -36.04 -42.71 -12.06
N SER A 361 -36.44 -43.95 -12.29
CA SER A 361 -35.80 -45.23 -11.95
C SER A 361 -34.67 -45.71 -12.89
N VAL A 362 -33.54 -46.19 -12.31
CA VAL A 362 -32.83 -47.51 -12.42
C VAL A 362 -32.69 -48.13 -13.84
N PRO A 363 -31.51 -48.68 -14.31
CA PRO A 363 -30.90 -49.85 -13.67
C PRO A 363 -29.38 -50.14 -13.72
N ASP A 364 -29.02 -51.02 -12.78
CA ASP A 364 -27.79 -51.77 -12.51
C ASP A 364 -27.15 -52.52 -13.69
N LYS A 365 -25.82 -52.68 -13.63
CA LYS A 365 -25.11 -53.94 -13.98
C LYS A 365 -23.84 -54.16 -13.14
N ASN A 366 -23.87 -55.24 -12.35
CA ASN A 366 -22.71 -55.96 -11.81
C ASN A 366 -21.93 -56.68 -12.93
N THR A 367 -20.61 -56.84 -12.77
CA THR A 367 -19.85 -58.13 -12.68
C THR A 367 -18.33 -57.87 -12.67
N PRO A 368 -17.53 -58.56 -11.81
CA PRO A 368 -16.09 -58.35 -11.64
C PRO A 368 -15.22 -59.35 -12.44
N ALA A 369 -13.93 -59.05 -12.62
CA ALA A 369 -12.91 -60.03 -13.01
C ALA A 369 -11.53 -59.68 -12.45
N ALA A 370 -10.80 -60.73 -12.07
CA ALA A 370 -9.63 -60.73 -11.22
C ALA A 370 -8.29 -60.84 -11.97
N ALA A 371 -7.22 -60.58 -11.20
CA ALA A 371 -5.87 -61.17 -11.25
C ALA A 371 -4.92 -60.85 -12.41
N ALA A 372 -3.73 -60.34 -12.08
CA ALA A 372 -2.48 -61.10 -12.18
C ALA A 372 -1.28 -60.32 -11.61
N THR A 373 -0.47 -61.07 -10.87
CA THR A 373 0.85 -60.77 -10.28
C THR A 373 1.98 -60.81 -11.32
N SER A 374 3.07 -60.05 -11.09
CA SER A 374 4.44 -60.57 -11.32
C SER A 374 5.54 -59.64 -10.75
N ASP A 375 6.45 -60.29 -10.03
CA ASP A 375 7.67 -59.83 -9.35
C ASP A 375 8.85 -59.41 -10.25
N GLY A 376 9.86 -58.80 -9.60
CA GLY A 376 11.29 -58.80 -9.99
C GLY A 376 11.90 -57.38 -9.90
N GLY A 377 12.82 -57.02 -8.99
CA GLY A 377 14.14 -57.59 -8.69
C GLY A 377 15.21 -56.64 -9.27
N SER A 378 15.89 -55.77 -8.49
CA SER A 378 17.22 -55.96 -7.82
C SER A 378 18.38 -55.21 -8.49
N GLY A 379 19.30 -54.62 -7.70
CA GLY A 379 20.71 -54.29 -8.08
C GLY A 379 21.06 -52.79 -8.08
N GLU A 380 21.63 -52.23 -7.00
CA GLU A 380 23.08 -51.94 -6.76
C GLU A 380 23.66 -50.76 -7.59
N LEU A 381 24.08 -49.60 -7.04
CA LEU A 381 25.21 -49.24 -6.15
C LEU A 381 26.54 -48.98 -6.88
N TRP A 382 27.05 -47.72 -6.84
CA TRP A 382 28.47 -47.36 -6.98
C TRP A 382 28.81 -46.11 -6.15
N ILE A 383 30.02 -46.11 -5.56
CA ILE A 383 30.62 -45.18 -4.59
C ILE A 383 31.85 -44.46 -5.21
N ALA A 384 32.25 -43.33 -4.61
CA ALA A 384 33.61 -42.72 -4.53
C ALA A 384 34.10 -41.86 -5.72
N LEU A 385 34.89 -40.78 -5.61
CA LEU A 385 35.79 -40.10 -4.64
C LEU A 385 35.96 -38.64 -5.16
N GLY A 386 36.48 -37.59 -4.50
CA GLY A 386 37.38 -37.41 -3.36
C GLY A 386 37.70 -35.91 -3.14
N ALA A 387 38.54 -35.63 -2.13
CA ALA A 387 38.66 -34.38 -1.36
C ALA A 387 39.61 -33.27 -1.88
N GLY A 388 39.52 -32.08 -1.27
CA GLY A 388 40.54 -31.01 -1.38
C GLY A 388 40.38 -29.79 -0.44
N ALA A 389 41.10 -29.84 0.70
CA ALA A 389 41.74 -28.76 1.48
C ALA A 389 40.95 -27.76 2.38
N VAL A 390 41.38 -27.76 3.65
CA VAL A 390 41.09 -26.88 4.79
C VAL A 390 42.14 -25.76 4.89
N VAL A 391 41.75 -24.52 5.20
CA VAL A 391 42.35 -23.56 6.20
C VAL A 391 41.69 -22.18 6.02
N VAL A 392 40.66 -21.87 6.83
CA VAL A 392 40.38 -20.56 7.49
C VAL A 392 39.37 -20.85 8.64
N LEU A 393 39.83 -21.44 9.74
CA LEU A 393 39.03 -21.65 10.96
C LEU A 393 39.77 -21.04 12.15
N GLY A 394 39.35 -19.84 12.54
CA GLY A 394 39.83 -19.16 13.75
C GLY A 394 38.90 -18.05 14.25
N GLY A 395 38.17 -17.36 13.35
CA GLY A 395 37.29 -16.24 13.72
C GLY A 395 35.80 -16.59 13.94
N ALA A 396 35.32 -17.75 13.49
CA ALA A 396 33.89 -18.05 13.44
C ALA A 396 33.30 -18.74 14.69
N ALA A 397 34.13 -19.27 15.59
CA ALA A 397 33.65 -20.09 16.72
C ALA A 397 33.16 -19.26 17.93
N VAL A 398 33.61 -18.00 18.09
CA VAL A 398 33.20 -17.16 19.24
C VAL A 398 31.88 -16.42 18.97
N ALA A 399 31.57 -16.10 17.72
CA ALA A 399 30.28 -15.50 17.34
C ALA A 399 29.11 -16.51 17.43
N PHE A 400 29.37 -17.81 17.21
CA PHE A 400 28.32 -18.83 17.21
C PHE A 400 27.78 -19.17 18.61
N VAL A 401 28.60 -19.02 19.66
CA VAL A 401 28.20 -19.36 21.04
C VAL A 401 27.45 -18.20 21.73
N LEU A 402 27.71 -16.94 21.36
CA LEU A 402 26.97 -15.79 21.88
C LEU A 402 25.63 -15.57 21.17
N VAL A 403 25.51 -15.92 19.89
CA VAL A 403 24.24 -15.88 19.14
C VAL A 403 23.25 -16.97 19.59
N ARG A 404 23.74 -18.06 20.21
CA ARG A 404 22.87 -19.15 20.67
C ARG A 404 22.28 -18.92 22.08
N ARG A 405 22.80 -17.99 22.89
CA ARG A 405 22.26 -17.67 24.22
C ARG A 405 21.26 -16.50 24.26
N GLN A 406 21.06 -15.75 23.17
CA GLN A 406 20.03 -14.69 23.09
C GLN A 406 18.75 -15.09 22.34
N ARG A 407 18.62 -16.35 21.88
CA ARG A 407 17.43 -16.87 21.17
C ARG A 407 16.38 -17.51 22.09
N SER A 408 16.34 -17.12 23.36
CA SER A 408 15.38 -17.63 24.35
C SER A 408 14.61 -16.48 25.00
N ALA A 409 13.98 -15.64 24.17
CA ALA A 409 12.78 -14.87 24.49
C ALA A 409 11.86 -15.03 23.26
N GLY A 410 10.67 -15.57 23.48
CA GLY A 410 10.11 -16.62 22.63
C GLY A 410 9.42 -16.13 21.35
N ARG A 411 9.94 -16.54 20.19
CA ARG A 411 9.06 -16.76 19.02
C ARG A 411 7.93 -17.69 19.46
N LEU A 412 6.68 -17.30 19.19
CA LEU A 412 5.53 -18.19 19.40
C LEU A 412 5.85 -19.53 18.74
N SER A 413 5.74 -20.62 19.51
CA SER A 413 5.86 -21.96 18.96
C SER A 413 4.78 -22.19 17.90
N ARG A 414 4.98 -23.16 17.00
CA ARG A 414 3.97 -23.55 16.01
C ARG A 414 2.60 -23.77 16.65
N GLU A 415 2.60 -24.41 17.82
CA GLU A 415 1.39 -24.69 18.60
C GLU A 415 0.78 -23.42 19.18
N GLN A 416 1.60 -22.48 19.68
CA GLN A 416 1.10 -21.19 20.15
C GLN A 416 0.52 -20.33 19.02
N ALA A 417 1.12 -20.35 17.83
CA ALA A 417 0.62 -19.65 16.65
C ALA A 417 -0.68 -20.28 16.12
N ALA A 418 -0.75 -21.61 16.08
CA ALA A 418 -1.96 -22.36 15.74
C ALA A 418 -3.09 -22.11 16.74
N THR A 419 -2.76 -22.06 18.04
CA THR A 419 -3.71 -21.72 19.11
C THR A 419 -4.21 -20.29 18.97
N ALA A 420 -3.34 -19.33 18.67
CA ALA A 420 -3.72 -17.94 18.45
C ALA A 420 -4.61 -17.77 17.21
N ALA A 421 -4.26 -18.42 16.09
CA ALA A 421 -5.08 -18.43 14.88
C ALA A 421 -6.44 -19.09 15.11
N THR A 422 -6.46 -20.24 15.79
CA THR A 422 -7.68 -20.94 16.22
C THR A 422 -8.53 -20.05 17.13
N GLY A 423 -7.92 -19.38 18.09
CA GLY A 423 -8.59 -18.43 18.98
C GLY A 423 -9.28 -17.32 18.19
N TYR A 424 -8.52 -16.60 17.36
CA TYR A 424 -9.05 -15.55 16.50
C TYR A 424 -10.19 -16.04 15.60
N LEU A 425 -10.04 -17.21 14.99
CA LEU A 425 -11.07 -17.78 14.11
C LEU A 425 -12.35 -18.10 14.86
N ASN A 426 -12.26 -18.64 16.07
CA ASN A 426 -13.44 -19.03 16.85
C ASN A 426 -14.07 -17.87 17.62
N THR A 427 -13.31 -16.84 18.00
CA THR A 427 -13.84 -15.75 18.85
C THR A 427 -14.11 -14.47 18.09
N VAL A 428 -13.47 -14.26 16.93
CA VAL A 428 -13.55 -13.02 16.16
C VAL A 428 -14.09 -13.27 14.75
N ALA A 429 -13.46 -14.16 13.97
CA ALA A 429 -13.83 -14.35 12.56
C ALA A 429 -15.12 -15.16 12.37
N TYR A 430 -15.36 -16.18 13.21
CA TYR A 430 -16.49 -17.09 13.13
C TYR A 430 -17.08 -17.41 14.52
N PRO A 431 -17.58 -16.40 15.26
CA PRO A 431 -18.12 -16.59 16.61
C PRO A 431 -19.32 -17.56 16.63
N ASP A 432 -20.13 -17.59 15.58
CA ASP A 432 -21.28 -18.51 15.44
C ASP A 432 -20.87 -19.97 15.23
N ARG A 433 -19.57 -20.22 15.03
CA ARG A 433 -18.95 -21.53 14.85
C ARG A 433 -17.82 -21.75 15.87
N ALA A 434 -17.89 -21.05 17.00
CA ALA A 434 -16.91 -21.17 18.07
C ALA A 434 -16.75 -22.63 18.51
N GLY A 435 -15.51 -23.11 18.46
CA GLY A 435 -15.12 -24.48 18.77
C GLY A 435 -15.12 -25.45 17.59
N THR A 436 -15.55 -25.03 16.39
CA THR A 436 -15.57 -25.91 15.21
C THR A 436 -14.45 -25.63 14.21
N VAL A 437 -13.66 -24.57 14.41
CA VAL A 437 -12.55 -24.21 13.51
C VAL A 437 -11.24 -24.50 14.22
N THR A 438 -10.41 -25.37 13.66
CA THR A 438 -9.06 -25.63 14.21
C THR A 438 -8.01 -25.29 13.17
N ALA A 439 -7.05 -24.45 13.53
CA ALA A 439 -5.87 -24.20 12.71
C ALA A 439 -4.79 -25.22 13.08
N LEU A 440 -4.36 -26.02 12.10
CA LEU A 440 -3.28 -27.00 12.26
C LEU A 440 -2.02 -26.49 11.55
N PRO A 441 -0.84 -26.53 12.20
CA PRO A 441 0.41 -26.16 11.55
C PRO A 441 0.82 -27.24 10.54
N ALA A 442 1.05 -26.87 9.27
CA ALA A 442 1.50 -27.83 8.26
C ALA A 442 2.97 -28.26 8.48
N THR A 443 3.27 -29.55 8.29
CA THR A 443 4.65 -30.06 8.25
C THR A 443 5.24 -29.84 6.85
N GLY A 444 6.09 -28.82 6.71
CA GLY A 444 6.74 -28.44 5.46
C GLY A 444 7.62 -27.19 5.61
N THR A 445 8.48 -26.96 4.62
CA THR A 445 9.60 -25.99 4.56
C THR A 445 9.25 -24.58 5.07
N PRO A 446 10.14 -23.89 5.81
CA PRO A 446 9.87 -22.53 6.27
C PRO A 446 9.79 -21.55 5.09
N TYR A 447 8.62 -20.93 4.89
CA TYR A 447 8.47 -19.81 3.96
C TYR A 447 8.95 -18.50 4.62
N ALA A 448 9.35 -17.54 3.78
CA ALA A 448 9.82 -16.20 4.22
C ALA A 448 8.75 -15.37 4.95
N TYR A 449 7.48 -15.79 4.88
CA TYR A 449 6.33 -15.21 5.57
C TYR A 449 5.72 -16.31 6.45
N GLY A 450 5.88 -16.19 7.77
CA GLY A 450 5.71 -17.26 8.75
C GLY A 450 4.42 -18.10 8.61
N TRP A 451 4.59 -19.41 8.87
CA TRP A 451 3.59 -20.46 9.08
C TRP A 451 2.48 -20.65 8.03
N THR A 452 2.43 -21.84 7.44
CA THR A 452 1.29 -22.34 6.67
C THR A 452 0.32 -23.05 7.61
N PHE A 453 -0.96 -22.68 7.59
CA PHE A 453 -2.02 -23.32 8.37
C PHE A 453 -2.97 -24.10 7.47
N GLN A 454 -3.35 -25.29 7.91
CA GLN A 454 -4.50 -26.02 7.40
C GLN A 454 -5.68 -25.75 8.34
N PHE A 455 -6.83 -25.39 7.80
CA PHE A 455 -8.05 -25.21 8.60
C PHE A 455 -8.92 -26.45 8.45
N ASP A 456 -9.25 -27.06 9.59
CA ASP A 456 -10.24 -28.12 9.65
C ASP A 456 -11.52 -27.57 10.29
N PHE A 457 -12.62 -27.69 9.57
CA PHE A 457 -13.94 -27.33 10.05
C PHE A 457 -14.61 -28.63 10.48
N ALA A 458 -14.55 -28.92 11.79
CA ALA A 458 -15.19 -30.12 12.31
C ALA A 458 -16.71 -30.01 12.12
N PRO A 459 -17.38 -31.00 11.51
CA PRO A 459 -18.83 -31.05 11.52
C PRO A 459 -19.33 -31.24 12.96
N TYR A 460 -20.27 -30.40 13.40
CA TYR A 460 -21.01 -30.57 14.65
C TYR A 460 -21.72 -31.95 14.63
N PRO A 461 -21.75 -32.69 15.76
CA PRO A 461 -21.25 -34.05 15.86
C PRO A 461 -22.13 -35.10 15.17
N GLN A 462 -21.51 -36.11 14.52
CA GLN A 462 -21.79 -37.54 14.73
C GLN A 462 -20.64 -38.44 14.24
N ALA A 463 -20.29 -39.41 15.10
CA ALA A 463 -19.73 -40.74 14.80
C ALA A 463 -18.24 -40.92 14.38
N THR A 464 -17.42 -41.31 15.37
CA THR A 464 -16.54 -42.50 15.44
C THR A 464 -16.12 -43.23 14.14
N THR A 465 -14.91 -42.96 13.62
CA THR A 465 -13.75 -43.89 13.42
C THR A 465 -12.78 -43.33 12.36
N PRO A 466 -11.44 -43.49 12.51
CA PRO A 466 -10.47 -42.92 11.56
C PRO A 466 -9.85 -44.00 10.67
N THR A 467 -10.29 -44.13 9.42
CA THR A 467 -9.49 -44.87 8.41
C THR A 467 -9.72 -44.35 6.99
N ASN A 468 -8.61 -43.94 6.38
CA ASN A 468 -8.30 -43.85 4.95
C ASN A 468 -9.30 -43.15 4.02
N ALA A 469 -8.97 -41.91 3.68
CA ALA A 469 -9.21 -41.35 2.35
C ALA A 469 -7.97 -40.55 1.90
N SER A 470 -7.12 -41.24 1.16
CA SER A 470 -6.09 -40.67 0.30
C SER A 470 -6.74 -39.91 -0.85
N SER A 471 -6.98 -38.61 -0.64
CA SER A 471 -7.05 -37.57 -1.67
C SER A 471 -6.80 -36.23 -0.98
N ALA A 472 -5.57 -35.72 -1.04
CA ALA A 472 -5.25 -34.40 -0.52
C ALA A 472 -5.87 -33.33 -1.43
N TYR A 473 -6.89 -32.63 -0.93
CA TYR A 473 -7.42 -31.44 -1.58
C TYR A 473 -7.12 -30.22 -0.71
N VAL A 474 -6.43 -29.25 -1.29
CA VAL A 474 -6.38 -27.87 -0.76
C VAL A 474 -7.67 -27.19 -1.22
N ILE A 475 -8.53 -26.83 -0.28
CA ILE A 475 -9.70 -26.00 -0.57
C ILE A 475 -9.36 -24.58 -0.11
N VAL A 476 -9.17 -23.66 -1.07
CA VAL A 476 -9.10 -22.22 -0.81
C VAL A 476 -10.52 -21.68 -1.01
N VAL A 477 -11.18 -21.25 0.07
CA VAL A 477 -12.49 -20.60 -0.01
C VAL A 477 -12.32 -19.09 0.22
N PRO A 478 -12.50 -18.24 -0.80
CA PRO A 478 -12.63 -16.80 -0.60
C PRO A 478 -14.05 -16.43 -0.11
N HIS A 479 -14.15 -15.31 0.60
CA HIS A 479 -15.30 -14.86 1.40
C HIS A 479 -16.46 -14.24 0.60
N SER A 480 -16.55 -14.49 -0.69
CA SER A 480 -17.63 -14.00 -1.57
C SER A 480 -18.05 -15.17 -2.44
N GLY A 481 -19.34 -15.44 -2.60
CA GLY A 481 -19.89 -16.61 -3.32
C GLY A 481 -19.54 -16.75 -4.83
N ALA A 482 -18.33 -16.41 -5.26
CA ALA A 482 -17.71 -16.84 -6.50
C ALA A 482 -17.11 -18.24 -6.38
N THR A 483 -17.09 -18.98 -7.48
CA THR A 483 -16.74 -20.41 -7.53
C THR A 483 -15.28 -20.71 -7.18
N PRO A 484 -15.02 -21.80 -6.44
CA PRO A 484 -13.67 -22.24 -6.07
C PRO A 484 -12.81 -22.61 -7.29
N HIS A 485 -11.51 -22.31 -7.25
CA HIS A 485 -10.54 -22.75 -8.26
C HIS A 485 -9.83 -24.02 -7.82
N PHE A 486 -9.78 -25.00 -8.72
CA PHE A 486 -9.07 -26.25 -8.54
C PHE A 486 -7.78 -26.23 -9.37
N PRO A 487 -6.65 -26.78 -8.87
CA PRO A 487 -5.52 -27.09 -9.72
C PRO A 487 -5.96 -28.06 -10.84
N PRO A 488 -5.41 -27.98 -12.07
CA PRO A 488 -5.81 -28.86 -13.16
C PRO A 488 -5.63 -30.33 -12.73
N ALA A 489 -6.69 -31.13 -12.89
CA ALA A 489 -6.90 -32.41 -12.19
C ALA A 489 -5.88 -33.54 -12.50
N HIS A 490 -4.93 -33.32 -13.40
CA HIS A 490 -3.99 -34.31 -13.90
C HIS A 490 -2.51 -33.88 -13.73
N LEU A 491 -2.25 -32.74 -13.09
CA LEU A 491 -0.90 -32.23 -12.83
C LEU A 491 -0.60 -32.29 -11.32
N PRO A 492 0.43 -33.05 -10.89
CA PRO A 492 0.92 -32.99 -9.51
C PRO A 492 1.28 -31.55 -9.11
N THR A 493 0.86 -31.11 -7.92
CA THR A 493 0.99 -29.72 -7.47
C THR A 493 2.43 -29.21 -7.48
N ALA A 494 3.41 -30.06 -7.16
CA ALA A 494 4.82 -29.71 -7.23
C ALA A 494 5.28 -29.38 -8.67
N GLN A 495 4.77 -30.12 -9.65
CA GLN A 495 5.09 -29.95 -11.06
C GLN A 495 4.42 -28.71 -11.66
N TYR A 496 3.18 -28.40 -11.25
CA TYR A 496 2.50 -27.15 -11.59
C TYR A 496 3.29 -25.94 -11.07
N MET A 497 3.80 -26.01 -9.84
CA MET A 497 4.58 -24.92 -9.23
C MET A 497 5.99 -24.79 -9.84
N GLU A 498 6.64 -25.89 -10.27
CA GLU A 498 7.89 -25.84 -11.03
C GLU A 498 7.73 -25.21 -12.41
N MET A 499 6.62 -25.48 -13.10
CA MET A 499 6.30 -24.86 -14.40
C MET A 499 6.08 -23.35 -14.25
N CYS A 500 5.33 -22.93 -13.23
CA CYS A 500 5.14 -21.52 -12.90
C CYS A 500 6.47 -20.83 -12.52
N ALA A 501 7.33 -21.51 -11.76
CA ALA A 501 8.64 -20.99 -11.37
C ALA A 501 9.64 -20.90 -12.53
N ALA A 502 9.54 -21.79 -13.53
CA ALA A 502 10.34 -21.76 -14.75
C ALA A 502 9.81 -20.77 -15.82
N GLY A 503 8.72 -20.05 -15.53
CA GLY A 503 8.13 -19.06 -16.45
C GLY A 503 7.37 -19.68 -17.63
N VAL A 504 7.06 -20.97 -17.59
CA VAL A 504 6.32 -21.69 -18.63
C VAL A 504 4.88 -21.89 -18.15
N GLN A 505 3.90 -21.21 -18.76
CA GLN A 505 2.51 -21.52 -18.48
C GLN A 505 2.10 -22.81 -19.23
N PRO A 506 1.39 -23.75 -18.59
CA PRO A 506 0.86 -24.91 -19.28
C PRO A 506 -0.07 -24.43 -20.39
N SER A 507 0.16 -24.88 -21.62
CA SER A 507 -0.74 -24.55 -22.73
C SER A 507 -2.15 -25.04 -22.40
N VAL A 508 -3.09 -24.13 -22.28
CA VAL A 508 -4.51 -24.45 -22.22
C VAL A 508 -4.88 -24.93 -23.63
N LYS A 509 -4.76 -26.24 -23.89
CA LYS A 509 -5.52 -26.81 -25.00
C LYS A 509 -6.97 -26.80 -24.58
N SER A 510 -7.74 -25.96 -25.25
CA SER A 510 -9.20 -25.97 -25.19
C SER A 510 -9.72 -27.36 -25.55
N SER A 511 -10.48 -27.95 -24.65
CA SER A 511 -11.52 -28.93 -24.96
C SER A 511 -12.69 -28.67 -24.06
#